data_AF-A0A1E4TX58-F1
#
_entry.id   AF-A0A1E4TX58-F1
#
_cell.length_a   1.000
_cell.length_b   1.000
_cell.length_c   1.000
_cell.angle_alpha   90.00
_cell.angle_beta   90.00
_cell.angle_gamma   90.00
#
_symmetry.space_group_name_H-M   'P 1'
#
loop_
_entity.id
_entity.type
_entity.pdbx_description
1 polymer ?
#
loop_
_entity_poly.entity_id
_entity_poly.type
_entity_poly.pdbx_seq_one_letter_code
_entity_poly.pdbx_strand_id
1 'polypeptide(L)'
;MYGDIANKLVQEAKRTKSLDTLPLFKDDYVKDIIRETVDLQQEAEILAAQQDDIDIESNRVKNCQLFITHLCMRRNKRCLLAYQKLRASKLDQLAWEDCDPSRNLFDNLSHHEQEYFRKYSEIIADYKGPLTDVDLSGSLEPPSDIFIDV
;
A
#
# COMPACT_ATOMS: atom_id res chain seq x y z
N MET A 1 0.88 -14.24 -17.17
CA MET A 1 -0.60 -14.22 -17.11
C MET A 1 -1.01 -12.93 -16.39
N TYR A 2 -2.21 -12.39 -16.64
CA TYR A 2 -2.63 -11.14 -16.01
C TYR A 2 -2.63 -11.24 -14.48
N GLY A 3 -2.09 -10.22 -13.81
CA GLY A 3 -2.04 -10.14 -12.35
C GLY A 3 -1.01 -11.02 -11.65
N ASP A 4 -0.08 -11.66 -12.37
CA ASP A 4 0.98 -12.47 -11.76
C ASP A 4 1.96 -11.60 -10.95
N ILE A 5 2.31 -10.42 -11.47
CA ILE A 5 3.19 -9.45 -10.78
C ILE A 5 2.51 -8.95 -9.51
N ALA A 6 1.21 -8.64 -9.60
CA ALA A 6 0.40 -8.26 -8.45
C ALA A 6 0.36 -9.34 -7.36
N ASN A 7 0.27 -10.62 -7.74
CA ASN A 7 0.33 -11.73 -6.77
C ASN A 7 1.71 -11.82 -6.09
N LYS A 8 2.81 -11.65 -6.83
CA LYS A 8 4.17 -11.60 -6.25
C LYS A 8 4.32 -10.45 -5.26
N LEU A 9 3.83 -9.26 -5.60
CA LEU A 9 3.84 -8.09 -4.71
C LEU A 9 3.10 -8.37 -3.39
N VAL A 10 1.92 -8.99 -3.44
CA VAL A 10 1.17 -9.33 -2.22
C VAL A 10 1.85 -10.44 -1.40
N GLN A 11 2.48 -11.42 -2.05
CA GLN A 11 3.25 -12.44 -1.33
C GLN A 11 4.41 -11.84 -0.56
N GLU A 12 5.11 -10.87 -1.16
CA GLU A 12 6.15 -10.12 -0.48
C GLU A 12 5.59 -9.29 0.67
N ALA A 13 4.48 -8.57 0.44
CA ALA A 13 3.77 -7.83 1.49
C ALA A 13 3.42 -8.73 2.69
N LYS A 14 2.97 -9.96 2.44
CA LYS A 14 2.66 -10.93 3.50
C LYS A 14 3.90 -11.27 4.34
N ARG A 15 5.08 -11.36 3.73
CA ARG A 15 6.35 -11.59 4.44
C ARG A 15 6.76 -10.35 5.26
N THR A 16 6.50 -9.16 4.75
CA THR A 16 6.74 -7.90 5.48
C THR A 16 5.93 -7.79 6.76
N LYS A 17 4.73 -8.40 6.81
CA LYS A 17 3.89 -8.35 8.02
C LYS A 17 4.60 -8.92 9.27
N SER A 18 5.43 -9.94 9.10
CA SER A 18 6.19 -10.56 10.20
C SER A 18 7.54 -9.89 10.48
N LEU A 19 7.91 -8.86 9.71
CA LEU A 19 9.14 -8.10 9.92
C LEU A 19 8.83 -6.83 10.73
N ASP A 20 9.78 -6.46 11.57
CA ASP A 20 9.71 -5.23 12.37
C ASP A 20 10.09 -4.02 11.51
N THR A 21 11.12 -4.17 10.66
CA THR A 21 11.57 -3.13 9.73
C THR A 21 10.93 -3.25 8.35
N LEU A 22 10.63 -2.10 7.73
CA LEU A 22 10.14 -2.07 6.36
C LEU A 22 11.26 -2.37 5.35
N PRO A 23 11.06 -3.34 4.44
CA PRO A 23 12.00 -3.59 3.34
C PRO A 23 11.88 -2.50 2.27
N LEU A 24 12.86 -2.49 1.36
CA LEU A 24 12.92 -1.57 0.21
C LEU A 24 11.59 -1.56 -0.56
N PHE A 25 11.09 -0.35 -0.82
CA PHE A 25 9.89 -0.14 -1.63
C PHE A 25 10.06 -0.72 -3.05
N LYS A 26 9.17 -1.62 -3.45
CA LYS A 26 9.18 -2.26 -4.76
C LYS A 26 8.56 -1.39 -5.85
N ASP A 27 9.27 -0.33 -6.20
CA ASP A 27 8.84 0.61 -7.24
C ASP A 27 8.67 -0.06 -8.61
N ASP A 28 9.57 -0.98 -8.97
CA ASP A 28 9.52 -1.70 -10.24
C ASP A 28 8.20 -2.48 -10.40
N TYR A 29 7.81 -3.26 -9.38
CA TYR A 29 6.56 -4.01 -9.41
C TYR A 29 5.34 -3.09 -9.46
N VAL A 30 5.35 -1.99 -8.71
CA VAL A 30 4.25 -1.03 -8.73
C VAL A 30 4.10 -0.40 -10.12
N LYS A 31 5.22 0.04 -10.72
CA LYS A 31 5.24 0.60 -12.08
C LYS A 31 4.75 -0.40 -13.12
N ASP A 32 5.19 -1.65 -13.04
CA ASP A 32 4.78 -2.69 -13.99
C ASP A 32 3.29 -3.03 -13.87
N ILE A 33 2.74 -3.11 -12.65
CA ILE A 33 1.31 -3.34 -12.44
C ILE A 33 0.48 -2.15 -12.94
N ILE A 34 0.98 -0.92 -12.77
CA ILE A 34 0.31 0.28 -13.28
C ILE A 34 0.30 0.27 -14.81
N ARG A 35 1.43 -0.02 -15.46
CA ARG A 35 1.52 -0.16 -16.93
C ARG A 35 0.55 -1.23 -17.43
N GLU A 36 0.56 -2.42 -16.84
CA GLU A 36 -0.38 -3.50 -17.17
C GLU A 36 -1.84 -3.04 -17.04
N THR A 37 -2.17 -2.27 -16.00
CA THR A 37 -3.54 -1.76 -15.79
C THR A 37 -3.93 -0.72 -16.84
N VAL A 38 -2.99 0.14 -17.26
CA VAL A 38 -3.22 1.14 -18.30
C VAL A 38 -3.38 0.46 -19.67
N ASP A 39 -2.55 -0.53 -19.97
CA ASP A 39 -2.63 -1.31 -21.22
C ASP A 39 -3.98 -2.04 -21.31
N LEU A 40 -4.41 -2.70 -20.23
CA LEU A 40 -5.72 -3.35 -20.15
C LEU A 40 -6.88 -2.37 -20.30
N GLN A 41 -6.74 -1.15 -19.75
CA GLN A 41 -7.75 -0.10 -19.88
C GLN A 41 -7.86 0.35 -21.34
N GLN A 42 -6.73 0.57 -22.02
CA GLN A 42 -6.72 0.95 -23.43
C GLN A 42 -7.32 -0.15 -24.33
N GLU A 43 -7.00 -1.42 -24.07
CA GLU A 43 -7.60 -2.55 -24.78
C GLU A 43 -9.11 -2.61 -24.56
N ALA A 44 -9.58 -2.42 -23.32
CA ALA A 44 -11.00 -2.41 -23.00
C ALA A 44 -11.74 -1.26 -23.70
N GLU A 45 -11.13 -0.08 -23.81
CA GLU A 45 -11.70 1.08 -24.52
C GLU A 45 -11.82 0.83 -26.02
N ILE A 46 -10.79 0.23 -26.65
CA ILE A 46 -10.82 -0.13 -28.07
C ILE A 46 -11.93 -1.15 -28.34
N LEU A 47 -12.04 -2.19 -27.50
CA LEU A 47 -13.08 -3.20 -27.62
C LEU A 47 -14.47 -2.62 -27.39
N ALA A 48 -14.64 -1.70 -26.44
CA ALA A 48 -15.91 -1.04 -26.19
C ALA A 48 -16.33 -0.11 -27.35
N ALA A 49 -15.37 0.50 -28.05
CA ALA A 49 -15.63 1.38 -29.18
C ALA A 49 -16.00 0.65 -30.48
N GLN A 50 -15.73 -0.66 -30.57
CA GLN A 50 -16.19 -1.47 -31.71
C GLN A 50 -17.72 -1.49 -31.75
N GLN A 51 -18.32 -1.30 -32.94
CA GLN A 51 -19.77 -1.44 -33.12
C GLN A 51 -20.23 -2.83 -32.70
N ASP A 52 -21.44 -2.89 -32.16
CA ASP A 52 -22.05 -4.18 -31.83
C ASP A 52 -22.34 -4.95 -33.11
N ASP A 53 -21.89 -6.19 -33.14
CA ASP A 53 -22.13 -7.08 -34.27
C ASP A 53 -23.62 -7.39 -34.38
N ILE A 54 -24.07 -7.71 -35.59
CA ILE A 54 -25.45 -8.18 -35.82
C ILE A 54 -25.67 -9.53 -35.13
N ASP A 55 -24.59 -10.29 -34.90
CA ASP A 55 -24.61 -11.59 -34.24
C ASP A 55 -24.57 -11.47 -32.70
N ILE A 56 -25.54 -12.12 -32.05
CA ILE A 56 -25.71 -12.14 -30.59
C ILE A 56 -24.58 -12.93 -29.91
N GLU A 57 -24.04 -13.97 -30.57
CA GLU A 57 -22.95 -14.78 -30.00
C GLU A 57 -21.65 -13.98 -29.94
N SER A 58 -21.30 -13.27 -31.02
CA SER A 58 -20.17 -12.36 -31.08
C SER A 58 -20.24 -11.25 -30.01
N ASN A 59 -21.42 -10.66 -29.79
CA ASN A 59 -21.61 -9.69 -28.71
C ASN A 59 -21.47 -10.30 -27.30
N ARG A 60 -21.85 -11.57 -27.09
CA ARG A 60 -21.63 -12.27 -25.81
C ARG A 60 -20.14 -12.48 -25.54
N VAL A 61 -19.37 -12.89 -26.55
CA VAL A 61 -17.91 -13.05 -26.42
C VAL A 61 -17.24 -11.72 -26.06
N LYS A 62 -17.59 -10.63 -26.77
CA LYS A 62 -17.13 -9.27 -26.47
C LYS A 62 -17.41 -8.86 -25.02
N ASN A 63 -18.65 -9.06 -24.56
CA ASN A 63 -19.05 -8.75 -23.18
C ASN A 63 -18.28 -9.57 -22.15
N CYS A 64 -18.04 -10.86 -22.40
CA CYS A 64 -17.21 -11.70 -21.52
C CYS A 64 -15.77 -11.20 -21.46
N GLN A 65 -15.20 -10.80 -22.60
CA GLN A 65 -13.84 -10.26 -22.65
C GLN A 65 -13.72 -8.95 -21.84
N LEU A 66 -14.64 -8.00 -22.06
CA LEU A 66 -14.70 -6.75 -21.28
C LEU A 66 -14.88 -7.02 -19.78
N PHE A 67 -15.72 -7.98 -19.42
CA PHE A 67 -15.91 -8.34 -18.03
C PHE A 67 -14.63 -8.86 -17.38
N ILE A 68 -13.91 -9.75 -18.07
CA ILE A 68 -12.65 -10.31 -17.57
C ILE A 68 -11.58 -9.22 -17.43
N THR A 69 -11.42 -8.34 -18.43
CA THR A 69 -10.44 -7.24 -18.36
C THR A 69 -10.73 -6.30 -17.19
N HIS A 70 -12.00 -5.94 -16.97
CA HIS A 70 -12.40 -5.15 -15.80
C HIS A 70 -12.11 -5.85 -14.47
N LEU A 71 -12.32 -7.17 -14.36
CA LEU A 71 -11.97 -7.92 -13.16
C LEU A 71 -10.45 -7.94 -12.91
N CYS A 72 -9.64 -8.10 -13.97
CA CYS A 72 -8.18 -8.04 -13.89
C CYS A 72 -7.69 -6.66 -13.39
N MET A 73 -8.22 -5.56 -13.94
CA MET A 73 -7.88 -4.21 -13.48
C MET A 73 -8.26 -3.99 -12.01
N ARG A 74 -9.46 -4.43 -11.60
CA ARG A 74 -9.90 -4.35 -10.20
C ARG A 74 -9.02 -5.18 -9.28
N ARG A 75 -8.55 -6.34 -9.75
CA ARG A 75 -7.62 -7.21 -9.01
C ARG A 75 -6.28 -6.49 -8.79
N ASN A 76 -5.70 -5.89 -9.82
CA ASN A 76 -4.46 -5.11 -9.73
C ASN A 76 -4.61 -3.95 -8.75
N LYS A 77 -5.68 -3.16 -8.87
CA LYS A 77 -5.99 -2.07 -7.92
C LYS A 77 -6.07 -2.57 -6.47
N ARG A 78 -6.75 -3.68 -6.23
CA ARG A 78 -6.88 -4.27 -4.88
C ARG A 78 -5.51 -4.66 -4.31
N CYS A 79 -4.65 -5.29 -5.12
CA CYS A 79 -3.31 -5.70 -4.69
C CYS A 79 -2.41 -4.51 -4.36
N LEU A 80 -2.42 -3.47 -5.21
CA LEU A 80 -1.66 -2.23 -4.98
C LEU A 80 -2.10 -1.54 -3.68
N LEU A 81 -3.40 -1.37 -3.47
CA LEU A 81 -3.92 -0.73 -2.26
C LEU A 81 -3.64 -1.56 -0.99
N ALA A 82 -3.72 -2.89 -1.08
CA ALA A 82 -3.39 -3.75 0.05
C ALA A 82 -1.91 -3.63 0.45
N TYR A 83 -1.00 -3.61 -0.53
CA TYR A 83 0.42 -3.39 -0.30
C TYR A 83 0.68 -2.01 0.33
N GLN A 84 0.11 -0.94 -0.25
CA GLN A 84 0.30 0.42 0.25
C GLN A 84 -0.27 0.61 1.66
N LYS A 85 -1.46 0.05 1.93
CA LYS A 85 -2.08 0.16 3.26
C LYS A 85 -1.26 -0.56 4.33
N LEU A 86 -0.70 -1.73 4.02
CA LEU A 86 0.16 -2.44 4.96
C LEU A 86 1.40 -1.61 5.33
N ARG A 87 2.05 -1.00 4.33
CA ARG A 87 3.23 -0.16 4.55
C ARG A 87 2.88 1.12 5.32
N ALA A 88 1.79 1.79 4.95
CA ALA A 88 1.31 2.96 5.67
C ALA A 88 1.02 2.62 7.15
N SER A 89 0.33 1.52 7.44
CA SER A 89 0.06 1.12 8.82
C SER A 89 1.33 0.81 9.64
N LYS A 90 2.40 0.33 9.00
CA LYS A 90 3.71 0.16 9.65
C LYS A 90 4.41 1.49 9.89
N LEU A 91 4.32 2.43 8.95
CA LEU A 91 4.84 3.80 9.14
C LEU A 91 4.10 4.53 10.26
N ASP A 92 2.77 4.34 10.35
CA ASP A 92 1.97 4.90 11.42
C ASP A 92 2.48 4.38 12.78
N GLN A 93 2.69 3.07 12.92
CA GLN A 93 3.24 2.45 14.14
C GLN A 93 4.62 3.04 14.51
N LEU A 94 5.52 3.14 13.54
CA LEU A 94 6.86 3.71 13.75
C LEU A 94 6.81 5.18 14.18
N ALA A 95 5.82 5.94 13.72
CA ALA A 95 5.65 7.34 14.12
C ALA A 95 5.18 7.47 15.58
N TRP A 96 4.44 6.49 16.11
CA TRP A 96 3.99 6.49 17.50
C TRP A 96 5.05 5.98 18.48
N GLU A 97 5.93 5.09 18.04
CA GLU A 97 7.03 4.54 18.86
C GLU A 97 8.17 5.55 19.09
N ASP A 98 8.07 6.78 18.56
CA ASP A 98 9.09 7.84 18.57
C ASP A 98 10.51 7.30 18.26
N CYS A 99 10.58 6.24 17.45
CA CYS A 99 11.83 5.57 17.11
C CYS A 99 12.60 6.53 16.21
N ASP A 100 13.74 7.04 16.71
CA ASP A 100 14.58 7.95 15.94
C ASP A 100 14.93 7.25 14.62
N PRO A 101 14.42 7.73 13.48
CA PRO A 101 14.45 6.95 12.26
C PRO A 101 15.90 6.85 11.82
N SER A 102 16.53 5.73 12.17
CA SER A 102 17.89 5.42 11.73
C SER A 102 17.95 5.65 10.22
N ARG A 103 18.99 6.33 9.73
CA ARG A 103 19.10 6.75 8.31
C ARG A 103 18.77 5.61 7.33
N ASN A 104 19.10 4.38 7.70
CA ASN A 104 18.81 3.14 6.97
C ASN A 104 17.32 2.87 6.71
N LEU A 105 16.40 3.33 7.57
CA LEU A 105 14.96 3.17 7.37
C LEU A 105 14.48 4.05 6.21
N PHE A 106 14.93 5.30 6.15
CA PHE A 106 14.51 6.24 5.10
C PHE A 106 15.00 5.83 3.71
N ASP A 107 16.19 5.23 3.62
CA ASP A 107 16.74 4.74 2.36
C ASP A 107 15.89 3.64 1.72
N ASN A 108 15.10 2.91 2.52
CA ASN A 108 14.20 1.86 2.04
C ASN A 108 12.80 2.38 1.63
N LEU A 109 12.48 3.64 1.95
CA LEU A 109 11.17 4.23 1.69
C LEU A 109 11.15 4.97 0.36
N SER A 110 9.99 4.97 -0.30
CA SER A 110 9.77 5.88 -1.42
C SER A 110 9.71 7.33 -0.92
N HIS A 111 10.08 8.30 -1.77
CA HIS A 111 9.96 9.72 -1.45
C HIS A 111 8.54 10.12 -0.98
N HIS A 112 7.52 9.53 -1.60
CA HIS A 112 6.13 9.76 -1.21
C HIS A 112 5.79 9.19 0.17
N GLU A 113 6.41 8.08 0.57
CA GLU A 113 6.25 7.50 1.91
C GLU A 113 6.96 8.35 2.97
N GLN A 114 8.11 8.92 2.64
CA GLN A 114 8.83 9.86 3.51
C GLN A 114 8.02 11.16 3.73
N GLU A 115 7.41 11.68 2.67
CA GLU A 115 6.51 12.85 2.79
C GLU A 115 5.27 12.53 3.62
N TYR A 116 4.65 11.36 3.42
CA TYR A 116 3.53 10.88 4.25
C TYR A 116 3.92 10.81 5.73
N PHE A 117 5.05 10.16 6.04
CA PHE A 117 5.53 10.01 7.42
C PHE A 117 5.76 11.36 8.10
N ARG A 118 6.36 12.32 7.39
CA ARG A 118 6.60 13.68 7.89
C ARG A 118 5.29 14.39 8.24
N LYS A 119 4.31 14.38 7.34
CA LYS A 119 3.00 15.01 7.57
C LYS A 119 2.25 14.33 8.70
N TYR A 120 2.35 13.00 8.80
CA TYR A 120 1.72 12.25 9.89
C TYR A 120 2.36 12.58 11.24
N SER A 121 3.69 12.71 11.29
CA SER A 121 4.42 13.09 12.49
C SER A 121 4.07 14.52 12.94
N GLU A 122 3.89 15.45 12.00
CA GLU A 122 3.41 16.81 12.29
C GLU A 122 2.01 16.79 12.94
N ILE A 123 1.08 15.99 12.40
CA ILE A 123 -0.26 15.82 12.98
C ILE A 123 -0.18 15.21 14.39
N ILE A 124 0.71 14.24 14.62
CA ILE A 124 0.94 13.66 15.95
C ILE A 124 1.47 14.72 16.90
N ALA A 125 2.44 15.53 16.49
CA ALA A 125 3.01 16.59 17.31
C ALA A 125 1.96 17.65 17.69
N ASP A 126 1.13 18.06 16.72
CA ASP A 126 -0.01 18.98 16.96
C ASP A 126 -1.01 18.40 17.95
N TYR A 127 -1.25 17.08 17.89
CA TYR A 127 -2.14 16.38 18.81
C TYR A 127 -1.53 16.23 20.23
N LYS A 128 -0.23 15.97 20.33
CA LYS A 128 0.50 15.85 21.61
C LYS A 128 0.68 17.22 22.30
N GLY A 129 0.82 18.31 21.54
CA GLY A 129 1.14 19.65 22.06
C GLY A 129 0.25 20.14 23.22
N PRO A 130 -1.10 20.00 23.15
CA PRO A 130 -1.98 20.37 24.25
C PRO A 130 -1.92 19.46 25.49
N LEU A 131 -1.35 18.26 25.39
CA LEU A 131 -1.39 17.21 26.41
C LEU A 131 -0.02 17.04 27.10
N THR A 132 0.53 18.13 27.63
CA THR A 132 1.86 18.16 28.27
C THR A 132 2.00 17.26 29.50
N ASP A 133 0.88 16.94 30.15
CA ASP A 133 0.87 16.18 31.40
C ASP A 133 0.80 14.66 31.16
N VAL A 134 0.55 14.24 29.92
CA VAL A 134 0.34 12.84 29.56
C VAL A 134 1.23 12.49 28.37
N ASP A 135 2.19 11.61 28.60
CA ASP A 135 2.99 11.04 27.52
C ASP A 135 2.17 10.00 26.75
N LEU A 136 1.79 10.35 25.51
CA LEU A 136 1.01 9.49 24.62
C LEU A 136 1.87 8.48 23.84
N SER A 137 3.20 8.63 23.81
CA SER A 137 4.14 7.68 23.19
C SER A 137 4.88 6.82 24.21
N GLY A 138 4.53 6.95 25.49
CA GLY A 138 5.07 6.13 26.57
C GLY A 138 4.70 4.64 26.44
N SER A 139 5.31 3.83 27.29
CA SER A 139 5.06 2.39 27.35
C SER A 139 3.59 2.09 27.64
N LEU A 140 3.02 1.14 26.88
CA LEU A 140 1.69 0.58 27.15
C LEU A 140 1.71 -0.46 28.28
N GLU A 141 2.90 -0.91 28.69
CA GLU A 141 3.07 -1.83 29.81
C GLU A 141 3.05 -1.07 31.13
N PRO A 142 2.15 -1.43 32.08
CA PRO A 142 2.07 -0.73 33.35
C PRO A 142 3.34 -0.97 34.17
N PRO A 143 3.87 0.06 34.86
CA PRO A 143 5.03 -0.11 35.72
C PRO A 143 4.69 -1.02 36.91
N SER A 144 5.58 -1.97 37.19
CA SER A 144 5.44 -2.90 38.32
C SER A 144 5.87 -2.29 39.65
N ASP A 145 6.88 -1.42 39.62
CA ASP A 145 7.41 -0.71 40.77
C ASP A 145 7.84 0.71 40.40
N ILE A 146 7.91 1.60 41.39
CA ILE A 146 8.26 3.01 41.22
C ILE A 146 9.76 3.17 40.91
N PHE A 147 10.58 2.22 41.38
CA PHE A 147 12.01 2.19 41.14
C PHE A 147 12.40 0.90 40.42
N ILE A 148 13.22 1.04 39.38
CA ILE A 148 13.77 -0.06 38.61
C ILE A 148 15.28 0.17 38.58
N ASP A 149 16.08 -0.82 38.97
CA ASP A 149 17.53 -0.79 38.71
C ASP A 149 17.74 -1.12 37.23
N VAL A 150 18.28 -0.15 36.48
CA VAL A 150 18.57 -0.23 35.03
C VAL A 150 20.02 -0.57 34.79
#